data_AF-A0A316P0X5-F1
#
_entry.id   AF-A0A316P0X5-F1
#
_cell.length_a   1.000
_cell.length_b   1.000
_cell.length_c   1.000
_cell.angle_alpha   90.00
_cell.angle_beta   90.00
_cell.angle_gamma   90.00
#
_symmetry.space_group_name_H-M   'P 1'
#
loop_
_entity.id
_entity.type
_entity.pdbx_description
1 polymer ?
#
loop_
_entity_poly.entity_id
_entity_poly.type
_entity_poly.pdbx_seq_one_letter_code
_entity_poly.pdbx_strand_id
1 'polypeptide(L)'
;MEFNSIQDFKSNYTHVYHKDVVPLLAPYEKERLKAKRNTGILLVIVFVLVTLLVLSFTGVLSRGWQNEFVLVLLFGGIFVCLMGVVSIGKNFENKLKAGIMPKLMKAFGDFVWTSAEVIDKYTLKDTKIFSRFDYKDNDDSFFGTYKGLTININETELYYYTKDSKGRRQKHTEFKGVIVEIDVKKTFKGHTIIRNRGFFNDRAYQEVKLEDPEFSKLYYVDANDQIESRYLLTPSFMERYKHIKTAFGGSSIQGSFKDNKLILAISTYRDLFKLGNLSRPVSDTKQFTALLNEFISILAIVDELKLNQNIGL
;
A
#
# COMPACT_ATOMS: atom_id res chain seq x y z
N MET A 1 -3.88 -4.92 25.10
CA MET A 1 -4.59 -6.21 25.25
C MET A 1 -4.18 -7.02 24.04
N GLU A 2 -3.58 -8.19 24.23
CA GLU A 2 -3.12 -9.04 23.12
C GLU A 2 -4.31 -9.86 22.61
N PHE A 3 -4.59 -9.78 21.31
CA PHE A 3 -5.72 -10.50 20.69
C PHE A 3 -5.27 -11.89 20.22
N ASN A 4 -6.04 -12.91 20.59
CA ASN A 4 -5.69 -14.31 20.32
C ASN A 4 -6.46 -14.93 19.14
N SER A 5 -7.40 -14.19 18.54
CA SER A 5 -8.11 -14.64 17.33
C SER A 5 -8.56 -13.47 16.44
N ILE A 6 -8.74 -13.76 15.15
CA ILE A 6 -9.32 -12.83 14.18
C ILE A 6 -10.77 -12.45 14.54
N GLN A 7 -11.50 -13.32 15.25
CA GLN A 7 -12.89 -13.01 15.64
C GLN A 7 -12.92 -11.98 16.77
N ASP A 8 -12.05 -12.14 17.78
CA ASP A 8 -11.89 -11.15 18.85
C ASP A 8 -11.42 -9.81 18.26
N PHE A 9 -10.51 -9.90 17.29
CA PHE A 9 -10.02 -8.77 16.51
C PHE A 9 -11.17 -7.97 15.87
N LYS A 10 -12.04 -8.65 15.10
CA LYS A 10 -13.21 -8.04 14.45
C LYS A 10 -14.17 -7.41 15.46
N SER A 11 -14.47 -8.13 16.53
CA SER A 11 -15.40 -7.66 17.57
C SER A 11 -14.88 -6.41 18.27
N ASN A 12 -13.59 -6.40 18.64
CA ASN A 12 -12.95 -5.24 19.23
C ASN A 12 -12.89 -4.06 18.27
N TYR A 13 -12.60 -4.29 16.99
CA TYR A 13 -12.65 -3.25 15.96
C TYR A 13 -14.02 -2.60 15.85
N THR A 14 -15.09 -3.40 15.79
CA THR A 14 -16.45 -2.86 15.78
C THR A 14 -16.74 -2.05 17.05
N HIS A 15 -16.34 -2.54 18.23
CA HIS A 15 -16.52 -1.82 19.50
C HIS A 15 -15.80 -0.46 19.52
N VAL A 16 -14.49 -0.44 19.26
CA VAL A 16 -13.67 0.77 19.25
C VAL A 16 -14.14 1.74 18.17
N TYR A 17 -14.51 1.23 16.98
CA TYR A 17 -15.04 2.06 15.92
C TYR A 17 -16.30 2.83 16.36
N HIS A 18 -17.30 2.13 16.89
CA HIS A 18 -18.55 2.78 17.30
C HIS A 18 -18.39 3.67 18.53
N LYS A 19 -17.58 3.26 19.51
CA LYS A 19 -17.43 3.97 20.78
C LYS A 19 -16.50 5.17 20.66
N ASP A 20 -15.35 5.01 20.01
CA ASP A 20 -14.27 5.98 20.06
C ASP A 20 -14.09 6.75 18.75
N VAL A 21 -14.39 6.14 17.60
CA VAL A 21 -14.15 6.77 16.28
C VAL A 21 -15.38 7.53 15.77
N VAL A 22 -16.56 6.90 15.77
CA VAL A 22 -17.81 7.51 15.25
C VAL A 22 -18.08 8.90 15.85
N PRO A 23 -17.97 9.14 17.17
CA PRO A 23 -18.21 10.46 17.74
C PRO A 23 -17.25 11.56 17.24
N LEU A 24 -16.06 11.18 16.78
CA LEU A 24 -15.04 12.12 16.28
C LEU A 24 -15.24 12.48 14.82
N LEU A 25 -16.07 11.74 14.08
CA LEU A 25 -16.26 11.97 12.64
C LEU A 25 -16.98 13.29 12.35
N ALA A 26 -17.85 13.76 13.25
CA ALA A 26 -18.68 14.95 13.04
C ALA A 26 -17.89 16.23 12.67
N PRO A 27 -16.82 16.64 13.39
CA PRO A 27 -16.00 17.78 12.97
C PRO A 27 -15.33 17.57 11.61
N TYR A 28 -14.85 16.36 11.31
CA TYR A 28 -14.21 16.07 10.02
C TYR A 28 -15.19 16.11 8.86
N GLU A 29 -16.48 15.80 9.07
CA GLU A 29 -17.49 15.97 8.02
C GLU A 29 -17.66 17.44 7.64
N LYS A 30 -17.63 18.36 8.62
CA LYS A 30 -17.66 19.79 8.36
C LYS A 30 -16.43 20.24 7.58
N GLU A 31 -15.24 19.74 7.95
CA GLU A 31 -14.00 20.00 7.22
C GLU A 31 -14.04 19.45 5.78
N ARG A 32 -14.59 18.24 5.59
CA ARG A 32 -14.76 17.64 4.27
C ARG A 32 -15.63 18.51 3.37
N LEU A 33 -16.76 19.00 3.88
CA LEU A 33 -17.66 19.88 3.13
C LEU A 33 -16.97 21.20 2.77
N LYS A 34 -16.17 21.77 3.69
CA LYS A 34 -15.35 22.96 3.41
C LYS A 34 -14.31 22.68 2.32
N ALA A 35 -13.61 21.56 2.39
CA ALA A 35 -12.63 21.14 1.39
C ALA A 35 -13.29 20.92 0.02
N LYS A 36 -14.43 20.22 -0.02
CA LYS A 36 -15.23 20.02 -1.24
C LYS A 36 -15.69 21.35 -1.86
N ARG A 37 -16.14 22.30 -1.03
CA ARG A 37 -16.50 23.65 -1.48
C ARG A 37 -15.30 24.38 -2.07
N ASN A 38 -14.15 24.33 -1.41
CA ASN A 38 -12.93 24.97 -1.90
C ASN A 38 -12.47 24.36 -3.24
N THR A 39 -12.59 23.04 -3.40
CA THR A 39 -12.38 22.36 -4.69
C THR A 39 -13.33 22.89 -5.76
N GLY A 40 -14.63 23.04 -5.45
CA GLY A 40 -15.61 23.63 -6.36
C GLY A 40 -15.27 25.06 -6.77
N ILE A 41 -14.88 25.91 -5.81
CA ILE A 41 -14.46 27.30 -6.06
C ILE A 41 -13.23 27.33 -6.99
N LEU A 42 -12.22 26.49 -6.74
CA LEU A 42 -11.03 26.39 -7.58
C LEU A 42 -11.41 26.03 -9.03
N LEU A 43 -12.30 25.04 -9.22
CA LEU A 43 -12.76 24.63 -10.53
C LEU A 43 -13.51 25.76 -11.26
N VAL A 44 -14.36 26.52 -10.56
CA VAL A 44 -15.08 27.67 -11.13
C VAL A 44 -14.11 28.79 -11.52
N ILE A 45 -13.13 29.12 -10.67
CA ILE A 45 -12.11 30.13 -10.98
C ILE A 45 -11.35 29.74 -12.25
N VAL A 46 -10.91 28.48 -12.34
CA VAL A 46 -10.17 27.98 -13.50
C VAL A 46 -11.05 27.99 -14.75
N PHE A 47 -12.32 27.61 -14.64
CA PHE A 47 -13.27 27.69 -15.74
C PHE A 47 -13.43 29.12 -16.25
N VAL A 48 -13.65 30.10 -15.36
CA VAL A 48 -13.78 31.51 -15.74
C VAL A 48 -12.50 32.03 -16.40
N LEU A 49 -11.33 31.71 -15.85
CA LEU A 49 -10.04 32.11 -16.43
C LEU A 49 -9.83 31.51 -17.82
N VAL A 50 -10.19 30.24 -18.01
CA VAL A 50 -10.13 29.57 -19.32
C VAL A 50 -11.10 30.22 -20.31
N THR A 51 -12.33 30.54 -19.90
CA THR A 51 -13.31 31.21 -20.77
C THR A 51 -12.83 32.61 -21.18
N LEU A 52 -12.31 33.40 -20.24
CA LEU A 52 -11.76 34.73 -20.54
C LEU A 52 -10.57 34.67 -21.49
N LEU A 53 -9.68 33.69 -21.29
CA LEU A 53 -8.53 33.45 -22.17
C LEU A 53 -9.01 33.14 -23.60
N VAL A 54 -9.98 32.24 -23.77
CA VAL A 54 -10.54 31.88 -25.08
C VAL A 54 -11.26 33.05 -25.74
N LEU A 55 -12.06 33.82 -25.00
CA LEU A 55 -12.77 35.00 -25.54
C LEU A 55 -11.80 36.08 -26.01
N SER A 56 -10.77 36.38 -25.20
CA SER A 56 -9.71 37.33 -25.58
C SER A 56 -8.99 36.90 -26.85
N PHE A 57 -8.89 35.58 -27.07
CA PHE A 57 -8.27 35.01 -28.25
C PHE A 57 -9.14 35.11 -29.50
N THR A 58 -10.43 34.79 -29.39
CA THR A 58 -11.38 34.90 -30.52
C THR A 58 -11.58 36.34 -31.01
N GLY A 59 -11.37 37.34 -30.15
CA GLY A 59 -11.45 38.76 -30.51
C GLY A 59 -10.21 39.33 -31.23
N VAL A 60 -9.07 38.62 -31.21
CA VAL A 60 -7.78 39.09 -31.78
C VAL A 60 -7.39 38.17 -32.94
N LEU A 61 -8.12 38.29 -34.05
CA LEU A 61 -7.84 37.57 -35.29
C LEU A 61 -6.67 38.21 -36.06
N SER A 62 -5.43 37.74 -35.84
CA SER A 62 -4.44 37.50 -36.91
C SER A 62 -3.15 36.82 -36.43
N ARG A 63 -2.63 35.91 -37.27
CA ARG A 63 -1.24 35.40 -37.36
C ARG A 63 -0.76 34.34 -36.35
N GLY A 64 -0.98 33.08 -36.73
CA GLY A 64 0.07 32.08 -37.01
C GLY A 64 0.87 31.45 -35.86
N TRP A 65 1.27 32.22 -34.84
CA TRP A 65 2.16 31.77 -33.76
C TRP A 65 1.53 31.89 -32.36
N GLN A 66 0.42 32.61 -32.21
CA GLN A 66 -0.24 32.81 -30.91
C GLN A 66 -1.05 31.58 -30.43
N ASN A 67 -1.42 30.67 -31.34
CA ASN A 67 -2.19 29.47 -31.03
C ASN A 67 -1.46 28.53 -30.06
N GLU A 68 -0.15 28.34 -30.26
CA GLU A 68 0.65 27.43 -29.42
C GLU A 68 0.80 27.95 -27.99
N PHE A 69 1.01 29.26 -27.82
CA PHE A 69 1.10 29.90 -26.50
C PHE A 69 -0.21 29.78 -25.71
N VAL A 70 -1.36 29.97 -26.35
CA VAL A 70 -2.66 29.81 -25.68
C VAL A 70 -2.89 28.37 -25.26
N LEU A 71 -2.53 27.39 -26.09
CA LEU A 71 -2.60 25.98 -25.73
C LEU A 71 -1.72 25.68 -24.51
N VAL A 72 -0.49 26.19 -24.46
CA VAL A 72 0.40 26.03 -23.30
C VAL A 72 -0.22 26.61 -22.03
N LEU A 73 -0.83 27.81 -22.09
CA LEU A 73 -1.49 28.42 -20.94
C LEU A 73 -2.73 27.63 -20.48
N LEU A 74 -3.52 27.11 -21.42
CA LEU A 74 -4.67 26.26 -21.12
C LEU A 74 -4.24 24.96 -20.43
N PHE A 75 -3.31 24.21 -21.04
CA PHE A 75 -2.83 22.96 -20.47
C PHE A 75 -2.11 23.19 -19.14
N GLY A 76 -1.32 24.26 -19.02
CA GLY A 76 -0.67 24.66 -17.77
C GLY A 76 -1.67 25.00 -16.67
N GLY A 77 -2.70 25.79 -16.97
CA GLY A 77 -3.76 26.16 -16.03
C GLY A 77 -4.58 24.96 -15.55
N ILE A 78 -4.95 24.07 -16.48
CA ILE A 78 -5.63 22.80 -16.14
C ILE A 78 -4.72 21.94 -15.26
N PHE A 79 -3.43 21.82 -15.59
CA PHE A 79 -2.48 21.04 -14.80
C PHE A 79 -2.34 21.58 -13.36
N VAL A 80 -2.19 22.89 -13.19
CA VAL A 80 -2.15 23.54 -11.86
C VAL A 80 -3.45 23.31 -11.09
N CYS A 81 -4.61 23.40 -11.76
CA CYS A 81 -5.90 23.12 -11.16
C CYS A 81 -5.97 21.68 -10.65
N LEU A 82 -5.59 20.70 -11.48
CA LEU A 82 -5.57 19.28 -11.10
C LEU A 82 -4.67 19.05 -9.88
N MET A 83 -3.49 19.66 -9.85
CA MET A 83 -2.58 19.60 -8.70
C MET A 83 -3.22 20.20 -7.42
N GLY A 84 -3.93 21.33 -7.54
CA GLY A 84 -4.64 21.95 -6.43
C GLY A 84 -5.76 21.06 -5.87
N VAL A 85 -6.55 20.43 -6.74
CA VAL A 85 -7.62 19.49 -6.34
C VAL A 85 -7.03 18.29 -5.58
N VAL A 86 -5.96 17.69 -6.12
CA VAL A 86 -5.27 16.56 -5.48
C VAL A 86 -4.72 16.95 -4.11
N SER A 87 -4.09 18.13 -4.01
CA SER A 87 -3.53 18.64 -2.76
C SER A 87 -4.59 18.87 -1.68
N ILE A 88 -5.74 19.47 -2.03
CA ILE A 88 -6.85 19.66 -1.08
C ILE A 88 -7.36 18.31 -0.56
N GLY A 89 -7.51 17.32 -1.45
CA GLY A 89 -7.92 15.97 -1.09
C GLY A 89 -6.96 15.30 -0.12
N LYS A 90 -5.65 15.27 -0.43
CA LYS A 90 -4.64 14.64 0.42
C LYS A 90 -4.49 15.36 1.76
N ASN A 91 -4.59 16.69 1.78
CA ASN A 91 -4.57 17.47 3.04
C ASN A 91 -5.75 17.12 3.96
N PHE A 92 -6.94 16.92 3.40
CA PHE A 92 -8.10 16.49 4.17
C PHE A 92 -7.91 15.07 4.72
N GLU A 93 -7.48 14.13 3.87
CA GLU A 93 -7.19 12.75 4.26
C GLU A 93 -6.14 12.68 5.38
N ASN A 94 -5.03 13.40 5.27
CA ASN A 94 -3.97 13.40 6.29
C ASN A 94 -4.48 13.93 7.65
N LYS A 95 -5.33 14.97 7.64
CA LYS A 95 -5.96 15.49 8.86
C LYS A 95 -6.90 14.49 9.50
N LEU A 96 -7.70 13.80 8.68
CA LEU A 96 -8.62 12.76 9.12
C LEU A 96 -7.84 11.59 9.75
N LYS A 97 -6.82 11.09 9.05
CA LYS A 97 -5.92 10.02 9.53
C LYS A 97 -5.25 10.41 10.84
N ALA A 98 -4.67 11.61 10.94
CA ALA A 98 -4.03 12.08 12.17
C ALA A 98 -4.96 12.10 13.40
N GLY A 99 -6.25 12.39 13.20
CA GLY A 99 -7.23 12.40 14.28
C GLY A 99 -7.80 11.04 14.67
N ILE A 100 -7.95 10.15 13.70
CA ILE A 100 -8.68 8.88 13.87
C ILE A 100 -7.73 7.71 14.06
N MET A 101 -6.66 7.65 13.26
CA MET A 101 -5.80 6.47 13.20
C MET A 101 -5.20 6.09 14.56
N PRO A 102 -4.70 7.01 15.40
CA PRO A 102 -4.19 6.66 16.74
C PRO A 102 -5.24 6.00 17.65
N LYS A 103 -6.52 6.34 17.49
CA LYS A 103 -7.62 5.71 18.25
C LYS A 103 -8.06 4.40 17.62
N LEU A 104 -8.17 4.39 16.29
CA LEU A 104 -8.53 3.21 15.53
C LEU A 104 -7.49 2.11 15.69
N MET A 105 -6.20 2.44 15.79
CA MET A 105 -5.11 1.49 16.02
C MET A 105 -5.20 0.76 17.37
N LYS A 106 -5.87 1.32 18.38
CA LYS A 106 -6.20 0.59 19.62
C LYS A 106 -7.14 -0.58 19.39
N ALA A 107 -7.93 -0.55 18.31
CA ALA A 107 -8.69 -1.71 17.86
C ALA A 107 -7.78 -2.88 17.49
N PHE A 108 -6.58 -2.57 17.00
CA PHE A 108 -5.60 -3.52 16.50
C PHE A 108 -4.65 -4.02 17.59
N GLY A 109 -4.87 -3.67 18.87
CA GLY A 109 -4.04 -4.11 19.98
C GLY A 109 -2.98 -3.08 20.30
N ASP A 110 -1.72 -3.47 20.13
CA ASP A 110 -0.54 -2.61 20.31
C ASP A 110 -0.03 -2.02 18.98
N PHE A 111 -0.77 -2.19 17.90
CA PHE A 111 -0.43 -1.56 16.63
C PHE A 111 -0.41 -0.04 16.75
N VAL A 112 0.53 0.56 16.04
CA VAL A 112 0.75 2.00 15.97
C VAL A 112 0.88 2.39 14.52
N TRP A 113 0.18 3.46 14.14
CA TRP A 113 0.33 4.09 12.83
C TRP A 113 1.37 5.21 12.89
N THR A 114 2.22 5.28 11.87
CA THR A 114 3.24 6.31 11.72
C THR A 114 3.49 6.60 10.24
N SER A 115 3.95 7.81 9.94
CA SER A 115 4.47 8.15 8.61
C SER A 115 5.97 7.85 8.47
N ALA A 116 6.61 7.39 9.55
CA ALA A 116 8.02 7.04 9.56
C ALA A 116 8.27 5.65 8.95
N GLU A 117 9.49 5.43 8.46
CA GLU A 117 9.92 4.12 7.97
C GLU A 117 10.00 3.11 9.13
N VAL A 118 9.40 1.93 8.93
CA VAL A 118 9.47 0.80 9.88
C VAL A 118 10.22 -0.40 9.30
N ILE A 119 10.30 -0.51 7.97
CA ILE A 119 11.14 -1.49 7.26
C ILE A 119 12.17 -0.75 6.41
N ASP A 120 13.45 -0.97 6.68
CA ASP A 120 14.54 -0.26 6.03
C ASP A 120 14.91 -0.83 4.64
N LYS A 121 15.59 -0.01 3.82
CA LYS A 121 16.00 -0.39 2.46
C LYS A 121 16.97 -1.58 2.42
N TYR A 122 17.83 -1.77 3.42
CA TYR A 122 18.82 -2.85 3.41
C TYR A 122 18.13 -4.19 3.62
N THR A 123 17.18 -4.24 4.56
CA THR A 123 16.29 -5.39 4.75
C THR A 123 15.60 -5.77 3.43
N LEU A 124 15.06 -4.80 2.69
CA LEU A 124 14.40 -5.08 1.40
C LEU A 124 15.34 -5.59 0.32
N LYS A 125 16.57 -5.05 0.22
CA LYS A 125 17.58 -5.56 -0.74
C LYS A 125 17.97 -7.00 -0.43
N ASP A 126 18.02 -7.35 0.84
CA ASP A 126 18.44 -8.66 1.30
C ASP A 126 17.44 -9.78 0.97
N THR A 127 16.15 -9.43 0.81
CA THR A 127 15.11 -10.36 0.35
C THR A 127 15.35 -10.92 -1.06
N LYS A 128 16.17 -10.23 -1.85
CA LYS A 128 16.32 -10.42 -3.30
C LYS A 128 15.02 -10.30 -4.10
N ILE A 129 13.88 -9.95 -3.50
CA ILE A 129 12.59 -9.86 -4.20
C ILE A 129 12.63 -8.80 -5.30
N PHE A 130 13.30 -7.68 -5.04
CA PHE A 130 13.40 -6.53 -5.92
C PHE A 130 14.71 -6.57 -6.72
N SER A 131 14.65 -6.29 -8.01
CA SER A 131 15.80 -6.31 -8.90
C SER A 131 16.71 -5.09 -8.66
N ARG A 132 16.12 -3.89 -8.63
CA ARG A 132 16.87 -2.65 -8.45
C ARG A 132 15.99 -1.53 -7.91
N PHE A 133 16.45 -0.87 -6.85
CA PHE A 133 15.91 0.41 -6.39
C PHE A 133 16.96 1.20 -5.59
N ASP A 134 16.87 2.53 -5.69
CA ASP A 134 17.74 3.48 -4.98
C ASP A 134 16.94 4.30 -3.95
N TYR A 135 15.67 4.57 -4.25
CA TYR A 135 14.76 5.40 -3.48
C TYR A 135 13.58 4.57 -2.98
N LYS A 136 13.04 4.98 -1.83
CA LYS A 136 11.90 4.39 -1.11
C LYS A 136 11.11 5.54 -0.53
N ASP A 137 9.86 5.66 -0.92
CA ASP A 137 8.93 6.64 -0.36
C ASP A 137 7.82 5.86 0.37
N ASN A 138 7.53 6.23 1.61
CA ASN A 138 6.47 5.61 2.41
C ASN A 138 5.28 6.57 2.53
N ASP A 139 4.06 6.04 2.48
CA ASP A 139 2.83 6.79 2.78
C ASP A 139 2.37 6.44 4.20
N ASP A 140 1.74 5.28 4.37
CA ASP A 140 1.30 4.76 5.66
C ASP A 140 2.20 3.63 6.15
N SER A 141 2.57 3.69 7.43
CA SER A 141 3.35 2.64 8.09
C SER A 141 2.70 2.21 9.39
N PHE A 142 2.81 0.92 9.69
CA PHE A 142 2.26 0.32 10.89
C PHE A 142 3.27 -0.62 11.52
N PHE A 143 3.33 -0.64 12.85
CA PHE A 143 4.08 -1.64 13.58
C PHE A 143 3.30 -2.06 14.82
N GLY A 144 3.40 -3.33 15.20
CA GLY A 144 2.68 -3.89 16.34
C GLY A 144 3.01 -5.37 16.52
N THR A 145 2.23 -6.03 17.38
CA THR A 145 2.35 -7.46 17.61
C THR A 145 1.00 -8.16 17.51
N TYR A 146 1.05 -9.42 17.07
CA TYR A 146 -0.12 -10.30 17.10
C TYR A 146 0.35 -11.73 17.37
N LYS A 147 -0.27 -12.38 18.37
CA LYS A 147 0.15 -13.70 18.88
C LYS A 147 1.65 -13.77 19.21
N GLY A 148 2.18 -12.69 19.77
CA GLY A 148 3.59 -12.54 20.09
C GLY A 148 4.54 -12.46 18.89
N LEU A 149 4.09 -12.33 17.65
CA LEU A 149 4.96 -12.02 16.50
C LEU A 149 4.95 -10.51 16.23
N THR A 150 6.12 -9.93 15.97
CA THR A 150 6.24 -8.53 15.55
C THR A 150 5.87 -8.41 14.08
N ILE A 151 5.04 -7.43 13.76
CA ILE A 151 4.54 -7.17 12.40
C ILE A 151 4.82 -5.71 12.07
N ASN A 152 5.56 -5.49 10.98
CA ASN A 152 5.81 -4.18 10.40
C ASN A 152 5.17 -4.11 9.01
N ILE A 153 4.56 -2.99 8.67
CA ILE A 153 3.83 -2.78 7.41
C ILE A 153 4.24 -1.42 6.84
N ASN A 154 4.61 -1.37 5.57
CA ASN A 154 4.87 -0.14 4.82
C ASN A 154 4.06 -0.13 3.53
N GLU A 155 3.15 0.83 3.36
CA GLU A 155 2.71 1.25 2.02
C GLU A 155 3.82 2.11 1.40
N THR A 156 4.41 1.63 0.31
CA THR A 156 5.63 2.21 -0.23
C THR A 156 5.76 2.11 -1.75
N GLU A 157 6.48 3.07 -2.31
CA GLU A 157 7.00 3.03 -3.67
C GLU A 157 8.53 2.88 -3.64
N LEU A 158 9.04 1.85 -4.30
CA LEU A 158 10.47 1.65 -4.57
C LEU A 158 10.77 2.06 -6.02
N TYR A 159 11.76 2.91 -6.21
CA TYR A 159 12.09 3.42 -7.54
C TYR A 159 13.58 3.78 -7.67
N TYR A 160 14.01 3.91 -8.91
CA TYR A 160 15.33 4.42 -9.27
C TYR A 160 15.22 5.38 -10.44
N TYR A 161 16.32 6.07 -10.73
CA TYR A 161 16.41 6.96 -11.88
C TYR A 161 17.50 6.49 -12.85
N THR A 162 17.19 6.60 -14.13
CA THR A 162 18.18 6.48 -15.21
C THR A 162 18.35 7.85 -15.87
N LYS A 163 19.44 8.01 -16.62
CA LYS A 163 19.64 9.15 -17.50
C LYS A 163 19.73 8.64 -18.93
N ASP A 164 19.04 9.30 -19.85
CA ASP A 164 19.20 9.01 -21.27
C ASP A 164 20.50 9.63 -21.82
N SER A 165 20.79 9.38 -23.11
CA SER A 165 21.96 9.95 -23.79
C SER A 165 22.00 11.48 -23.85
N LYS A 166 20.88 12.15 -23.55
CA LYS A 166 20.76 13.61 -23.46
C LYS A 166 20.78 14.12 -22.02
N GLY A 167 21.08 13.25 -21.05
CA GLY A 167 21.15 13.58 -19.63
C GLY A 167 19.78 13.76 -18.95
N ARG A 168 18.67 13.48 -19.63
CA ARG A 168 17.32 13.62 -19.05
C ARG A 168 17.05 12.48 -18.09
N ARG A 169 16.59 12.83 -16.90
CA ARG A 169 16.32 11.89 -15.81
C ARG A 169 14.95 11.23 -15.99
N GLN A 170 14.90 9.90 -15.99
CA GLN A 170 13.66 9.12 -16.06
C GLN A 170 13.45 8.34 -14.77
N LYS A 171 12.25 8.40 -14.18
CA LYS A 171 11.86 7.62 -12.99
C LYS A 171 11.38 6.23 -13.45
N HIS A 172 11.93 5.19 -12.84
CA HIS A 172 11.48 3.81 -13.02
C HIS A 172 11.00 3.27 -11.67
N THR A 173 9.73 2.89 -11.61
CA THR A 173 9.13 2.28 -10.42
C THR A 173 9.39 0.78 -10.46
N GLU A 174 10.13 0.29 -9.47
CA GLU A 174 10.40 -1.13 -9.27
C GLU A 174 9.24 -1.81 -8.55
N PHE A 175 8.66 -1.12 -7.57
CA PHE A 175 7.55 -1.62 -6.78
C PHE A 175 6.66 -0.48 -6.31
N LYS A 176 5.35 -0.72 -6.30
CA LYS A 176 4.37 0.11 -5.61
C LYS A 176 3.33 -0.79 -4.97
N GLY A 177 3.06 -0.58 -3.69
CA GLY A 177 2.08 -1.37 -2.94
C GLY A 177 2.45 -1.48 -1.47
N VAL A 178 2.18 -2.62 -0.84
CA VAL A 178 2.44 -2.86 0.59
C VAL A 178 3.50 -3.93 0.80
N ILE A 179 4.43 -3.62 1.69
CA ILE A 179 5.40 -4.57 2.21
C ILE A 179 5.03 -4.89 3.65
N VAL A 180 4.96 -6.18 3.97
CA VAL A 180 4.71 -6.70 5.31
C VAL A 180 5.93 -7.50 5.74
N GLU A 181 6.50 -7.16 6.88
CA GLU A 181 7.56 -7.93 7.55
C GLU A 181 6.97 -8.55 8.81
N ILE A 182 7.18 -9.86 8.99
CA ILE A 182 6.77 -10.61 10.18
C ILE A 182 8.03 -11.25 10.77
N ASP A 183 8.33 -10.95 12.03
CA ASP A 183 9.33 -11.70 12.79
C ASP A 183 8.71 -13.02 13.24
N VAL A 184 9.15 -14.11 12.61
CA VAL A 184 8.60 -15.45 12.82
C VAL A 184 9.17 -16.07 14.09
N LYS A 185 10.18 -15.49 14.75
CA LYS A 185 10.82 -16.05 15.96
C LYS A 185 11.36 -17.48 15.78
N LYS A 186 11.65 -17.86 14.53
CA LYS A 186 12.31 -19.11 14.13
C LYS A 186 13.45 -18.76 13.20
N THR A 187 14.63 -19.32 13.44
CA THR A 187 15.78 -19.14 12.56
C THR A 187 15.70 -20.11 11.37
N PHE A 188 15.66 -19.56 10.17
CA PHE A 188 15.78 -20.25 8.89
C PHE A 188 17.26 -20.45 8.55
N LYS A 189 17.62 -21.65 8.13
CA LYS A 189 18.98 -21.97 7.66
C LYS A 189 19.16 -21.55 6.19
N GLY A 190 18.08 -21.64 5.43
CA GLY A 190 18.02 -21.28 4.03
C GLY A 190 17.38 -19.92 3.78
N HIS A 191 17.41 -19.53 2.52
CA HIS A 191 16.67 -18.42 1.95
C HIS A 191 15.69 -18.99 0.94
N THR A 192 14.40 -18.84 1.19
CA THR A 192 13.31 -19.27 0.31
C THR A 192 12.60 -18.06 -0.26
N ILE A 193 12.48 -17.97 -1.58
CA ILE A 193 11.85 -16.85 -2.26
C ILE A 193 10.65 -17.36 -3.07
N ILE A 194 9.52 -16.67 -2.97
CA ILE A 194 8.28 -16.95 -3.71
C ILE A 194 8.04 -15.82 -4.69
N ARG A 195 7.83 -16.14 -5.97
CA ARG A 195 7.61 -15.15 -7.02
C ARG A 195 6.47 -15.53 -7.91
N ASN A 196 5.80 -14.51 -8.45
CA ASN A 196 4.85 -14.70 -9.52
C ASN A 196 5.52 -15.25 -10.77
N ARG A 197 4.90 -16.25 -11.42
CA ARG A 197 5.27 -16.61 -12.78
C ARG A 197 5.01 -15.42 -13.73
N GLY A 198 5.91 -15.24 -14.70
CA GLY A 198 5.85 -14.14 -15.67
C GLY A 198 6.69 -12.91 -15.33
N PHE A 199 7.27 -12.83 -14.13
CA PHE A 199 8.32 -11.85 -13.82
C PHE A 199 9.65 -12.32 -14.41
N PHE A 200 10.45 -11.40 -14.97
CA PHE A 200 11.73 -11.72 -15.61
C PHE A 200 12.69 -12.42 -14.62
N ASN A 201 13.31 -13.52 -15.10
CA ASN A 201 13.99 -14.56 -14.32
C ASN A 201 15.43 -14.20 -13.94
N ASP A 202 15.63 -13.38 -12.91
CA ASP A 202 16.89 -13.38 -12.16
C ASP A 202 16.74 -14.33 -10.97
N ARG A 203 16.78 -15.64 -11.26
CA ARG A 203 16.67 -16.69 -10.24
C ARG A 203 17.86 -16.58 -9.29
N ALA A 204 17.58 -16.48 -7.99
CA ALA A 204 18.65 -16.47 -7.00
C ALA A 204 19.13 -17.90 -6.72
N TYR A 205 18.23 -18.88 -6.77
CA TYR A 205 18.50 -20.27 -6.44
C TYR A 205 17.81 -21.27 -7.39
N GLN A 206 17.94 -22.57 -7.06
CA GLN A 206 17.24 -23.64 -7.78
C GLN A 206 15.75 -23.66 -7.42
N GLU A 207 14.92 -24.00 -8.41
CA GLU A 207 13.46 -24.05 -8.26
C GLU A 207 13.04 -25.25 -7.39
N VAL A 208 12.24 -25.00 -6.36
CA VAL A 208 11.62 -26.00 -5.51
C VAL A 208 10.28 -26.39 -6.11
N LYS A 209 10.11 -27.68 -6.43
CA LYS A 209 8.81 -28.21 -6.85
C LYS A 209 7.98 -28.57 -5.63
N LEU A 210 6.76 -28.02 -5.59
CA LEU A 210 5.76 -28.17 -4.53
C LEU A 210 4.57 -28.99 -5.05
N GLU A 211 3.82 -29.58 -4.12
CA GLU A 211 2.72 -30.50 -4.41
C GLU A 211 1.43 -29.82 -4.89
N ASP A 212 1.21 -28.53 -4.61
CA ASP A 212 0.02 -27.79 -5.05
C ASP A 212 0.17 -27.35 -6.53
N PRO A 213 -0.61 -27.94 -7.47
CA PRO A 213 -0.53 -27.58 -8.89
C PRO A 213 -1.06 -26.18 -9.19
N GLU A 214 -2.04 -25.68 -8.42
CA GLU A 214 -2.56 -24.33 -8.59
C GLU A 214 -1.56 -23.28 -8.13
N PHE A 215 -0.93 -23.50 -6.96
CA PHE A 215 0.16 -22.65 -6.49
C PHE A 215 1.30 -22.64 -7.50
N SER A 216 1.69 -23.81 -8.01
CA SER A 216 2.77 -23.95 -9.00
C SER A 216 2.45 -23.32 -10.37
N LYS A 217 1.17 -23.11 -10.71
CA LYS A 217 0.77 -22.35 -11.91
C LYS A 217 0.95 -20.85 -11.72
N LEU A 218 0.65 -20.34 -10.53
CA LEU A 218 0.68 -18.90 -10.23
C LEU A 218 2.09 -18.43 -9.83
N TYR A 219 2.82 -19.27 -9.11
CA TYR A 219 4.09 -18.94 -8.49
C TYR A 219 5.18 -19.92 -8.88
N TYR A 220 6.42 -19.49 -8.71
CA TYR A 220 7.57 -20.36 -8.60
C TYR A 220 8.32 -20.03 -7.31
N VAL A 221 9.01 -21.03 -6.78
CA VAL A 221 9.76 -20.91 -5.53
C VAL A 221 11.19 -21.28 -5.82
N ASP A 222 12.14 -20.44 -5.41
CA ASP A 222 13.56 -20.75 -5.45
C ASP A 222 14.17 -20.69 -4.06
N ALA A 223 14.96 -21.71 -3.70
CA ALA A 223 15.58 -21.81 -2.38
C ALA A 223 16.96 -22.48 -2.44
N ASN A 224 17.84 -22.12 -1.50
CA ASN A 224 19.12 -22.82 -1.28
C ASN A 224 19.00 -24.02 -0.32
N ASP A 225 17.88 -24.18 0.38
CA ASP A 225 17.52 -25.37 1.14
C ASP A 225 16.12 -25.84 0.72
N GLN A 226 16.08 -26.85 -0.15
CA GLN A 226 14.80 -27.34 -0.67
C GLN A 226 13.97 -28.10 0.38
N ILE A 227 14.60 -28.65 1.42
CA ILE A 227 13.87 -29.40 2.45
C ILE A 227 13.18 -28.39 3.37
N GLU A 228 13.92 -27.40 3.87
CA GLU A 228 13.36 -26.33 4.71
C GLU A 228 12.23 -25.58 3.99
N SER A 229 12.42 -25.24 2.70
CA SER A 229 11.38 -24.55 1.94
C SER A 229 10.04 -25.31 1.85
N ARG A 230 10.06 -26.65 1.74
CA ARG A 230 8.82 -27.46 1.74
C ARG A 230 8.15 -27.48 3.10
N TYR A 231 8.93 -27.43 4.19
CA TYR A 231 8.37 -27.30 5.53
C TYR A 231 7.77 -25.91 5.79
N LEU A 232 8.34 -24.85 5.19
CA LEU A 232 7.78 -23.50 5.27
C LEU A 232 6.50 -23.35 4.46
N LEU A 233 6.46 -23.96 3.27
CA LEU A 233 5.38 -23.82 2.29
C LEU A 233 4.38 -24.98 2.36
N THR A 234 3.77 -25.16 3.53
CA THR A 234 2.70 -26.14 3.72
C THR A 234 1.51 -25.86 2.79
N PRO A 235 0.67 -26.88 2.48
CA PRO A 235 -0.55 -26.66 1.70
C PRO A 235 -1.43 -25.53 2.23
N SER A 236 -1.59 -25.44 3.56
CA SER A 236 -2.36 -24.39 4.22
C SER A 236 -1.73 -23.00 4.06
N PHE A 237 -0.40 -22.88 4.13
CA PHE A 237 0.30 -21.63 3.83
C PHE A 237 0.10 -21.21 2.38
N MET A 238 0.29 -22.15 1.43
CA MET A 238 0.11 -21.91 0.00
C MET A 238 -1.31 -21.41 -0.33
N GLU A 239 -2.34 -22.01 0.26
CA GLU A 239 -3.73 -21.57 0.12
C GLU A 239 -3.93 -20.14 0.61
N ARG A 240 -3.47 -19.82 1.83
CA ARG A 240 -3.62 -18.46 2.35
C ARG A 240 -2.84 -17.44 1.54
N TYR A 241 -1.62 -17.79 1.13
CA TYR A 241 -0.77 -16.94 0.29
C TYR A 241 -1.47 -16.58 -1.03
N LYS A 242 -2.18 -17.52 -1.67
CA LYS A 242 -3.01 -17.26 -2.88
C LYS A 242 -4.04 -16.15 -2.65
N HIS A 243 -4.60 -16.03 -1.45
CA HIS A 243 -5.69 -15.10 -1.15
C HIS A 243 -5.26 -13.71 -0.67
N ILE A 244 -4.02 -13.54 -0.19
CA ILE A 244 -3.55 -12.26 0.39
C ILE A 244 -3.76 -11.10 -0.58
N LYS A 245 -3.28 -11.25 -1.82
CA LYS A 245 -3.31 -10.15 -2.81
C LYS A 245 -4.72 -9.62 -3.05
N THR A 246 -5.75 -10.47 -2.93
CA THR A 246 -7.14 -10.10 -3.17
C THR A 246 -7.63 -9.05 -2.16
N ALA A 247 -7.23 -9.17 -0.89
CA ALA A 247 -7.62 -8.20 0.16
C ALA A 247 -7.06 -6.80 -0.12
N PHE A 248 -5.86 -6.71 -0.69
CA PHE A 248 -5.20 -5.45 -1.08
C PHE A 248 -5.57 -4.99 -2.50
N GLY A 249 -6.44 -5.73 -3.21
CA GLY A 249 -6.69 -5.52 -4.64
C GLY A 249 -5.40 -5.51 -5.47
N GLY A 250 -4.42 -6.33 -5.07
CA GLY A 250 -3.09 -6.37 -5.64
C GLY A 250 -3.00 -7.17 -6.92
N SER A 251 -2.15 -6.71 -7.84
CA SER A 251 -1.84 -7.40 -9.10
C SER A 251 -0.91 -8.58 -8.89
N SER A 252 -0.03 -8.49 -7.87
CA SER A 252 1.06 -9.43 -7.66
C SER A 252 1.43 -9.55 -6.19
N ILE A 253 2.00 -10.70 -5.81
CA ILE A 253 2.57 -10.92 -4.48
C ILE A 253 3.88 -11.71 -4.61
N GLN A 254 4.90 -11.27 -3.89
CA GLN A 254 6.17 -11.97 -3.75
C GLN A 254 6.47 -12.16 -2.26
N GLY A 255 7.27 -13.17 -1.92
CA GLY A 255 7.61 -13.52 -0.55
C GLY A 255 9.08 -13.90 -0.40
N SER A 256 9.65 -13.66 0.78
CA SER A 256 11.00 -14.09 1.15
C SER A 256 11.01 -14.53 2.61
N PHE A 257 11.46 -15.76 2.84
CA PHE A 257 11.81 -16.27 4.15
C PHE A 257 13.32 -16.27 4.28
N LYS A 258 13.85 -15.51 5.22
CA LYS A 258 15.29 -15.44 5.49
C LYS A 258 15.55 -15.02 6.94
N ASP A 259 16.61 -15.60 7.52
CA ASP A 259 17.03 -15.37 8.91
C ASP A 259 15.91 -15.70 9.89
N ASN A 260 15.15 -14.73 10.40
CA ASN A 260 13.97 -14.96 11.24
C ASN A 260 12.71 -14.26 10.72
N LYS A 261 12.72 -13.81 9.48
CA LYS A 261 11.70 -12.92 8.92
C LYS A 261 10.99 -13.56 7.74
N LEU A 262 9.68 -13.34 7.67
CA LEU A 262 8.90 -13.43 6.45
C LEU A 262 8.64 -12.01 5.95
N ILE A 263 9.07 -11.71 4.73
CA ILE A 263 8.72 -10.47 4.03
C ILE A 263 7.79 -10.80 2.87
N LEU A 264 6.65 -10.10 2.81
CA LEU A 264 5.67 -10.18 1.74
C LEU A 264 5.59 -8.83 1.03
N ALA A 265 5.70 -8.83 -0.29
CA ALA A 265 5.59 -7.64 -1.13
C ALA A 265 4.36 -7.78 -2.05
N ILE A 266 3.29 -7.05 -1.73
CA ILE A 266 2.01 -7.09 -2.44
C ILE A 266 1.92 -5.85 -3.32
N SER A 267 2.07 -6.01 -4.63
CA SER A 267 2.05 -4.87 -5.56
C SER A 267 0.62 -4.46 -5.88
N THR A 268 0.34 -3.16 -5.78
CA THR A 268 -0.93 -2.55 -6.15
C THR A 268 -0.74 -1.10 -6.52
N TYR A 269 -1.55 -0.60 -7.44
CA TYR A 269 -1.62 0.83 -7.77
C TYR A 269 -2.77 1.53 -7.03
N ARG A 270 -3.52 0.78 -6.21
CA ARG A 270 -4.56 1.34 -5.34
C ARG A 270 -3.89 2.05 -4.17
N ASP A 271 -4.55 3.09 -3.71
CA ASP A 271 -4.24 3.83 -2.49
C ASP A 271 -4.76 3.00 -1.31
N LEU A 272 -3.86 2.35 -0.58
CA LEU A 272 -4.17 1.45 0.53
C LEU A 272 -4.32 2.24 1.84
N PHE A 273 -4.93 1.62 2.84
CA PHE A 273 -5.19 2.24 4.15
C PHE A 273 -5.90 3.61 4.04
N LYS A 274 -6.60 3.85 2.93
CA LYS A 274 -7.18 5.14 2.59
C LYS A 274 -8.36 5.45 3.51
N LEU A 275 -8.30 6.62 4.15
CA LEU A 275 -9.41 7.14 4.94
C LEU A 275 -9.77 8.54 4.46
N GLY A 276 -11.04 8.72 4.10
CA GLY A 276 -11.57 9.99 3.65
C GLY A 276 -11.60 10.13 2.13
N ASN A 277 -12.67 10.74 1.65
CA ASN A 277 -12.85 11.10 0.25
C ASN A 277 -13.70 12.37 0.20
N LEU A 278 -13.30 13.39 -0.56
CA LEU A 278 -14.08 14.63 -0.64
C LEU A 278 -15.49 14.42 -1.24
N SER A 279 -15.69 13.36 -2.01
CA SER A 279 -16.96 13.03 -2.67
C SER A 279 -17.89 12.17 -1.82
N ARG A 280 -17.42 11.56 -0.72
CA ARG A 280 -18.23 10.67 0.13
C ARG A 280 -18.22 11.14 1.59
N PRO A 281 -19.32 11.00 2.35
CA PRO A 281 -19.33 11.34 3.77
C PRO A 281 -18.25 10.59 4.55
N VAL A 282 -17.67 11.21 5.58
CA VAL A 282 -16.67 10.53 6.44
C VAL A 282 -17.25 9.34 7.21
N SER A 283 -18.58 9.30 7.36
CA SER A 283 -19.33 8.21 7.99
C SER A 283 -19.56 7.01 7.06
N ASP A 284 -19.09 7.04 5.81
CA ASP A 284 -19.13 5.88 4.92
C ASP A 284 -18.28 4.75 5.52
N THR A 285 -18.95 3.70 5.99
CA THR A 285 -18.29 2.56 6.67
C THR A 285 -17.40 1.75 5.73
N LYS A 286 -17.56 1.87 4.41
CA LYS A 286 -16.79 1.07 3.43
C LYS A 286 -15.29 1.24 3.56
N GLN A 287 -14.80 2.45 3.85
CA GLN A 287 -13.37 2.71 4.02
C GLN A 287 -12.81 2.01 5.27
N PHE A 288 -13.59 1.98 6.35
CA PHE A 288 -13.23 1.31 7.60
C PHE A 288 -13.31 -0.21 7.47
N THR A 289 -14.25 -0.73 6.70
CA THR A 289 -14.31 -2.16 6.37
C THR A 289 -13.16 -2.59 5.48
N ALA A 290 -12.76 -1.75 4.51
CA ALA A 290 -11.60 -2.01 3.66
C ALA A 290 -10.31 -2.09 4.51
N LEU A 291 -10.08 -1.10 5.36
CA LEU A 291 -8.95 -1.10 6.30
C LEU A 291 -8.93 -2.36 7.18
N LEU A 292 -10.07 -2.73 7.76
CA LEU A 292 -10.18 -3.94 8.58
C LEU A 292 -9.81 -5.20 7.78
N ASN A 293 -10.27 -5.32 6.54
CA ASN A 293 -9.98 -6.47 5.70
C ASN A 293 -8.50 -6.56 5.29
N GLU A 294 -7.85 -5.42 5.03
CA GLU A 294 -6.40 -5.34 4.76
C GLU A 294 -5.60 -5.93 5.93
N PHE A 295 -5.91 -5.52 7.16
CA PHE A 295 -5.27 -6.07 8.36
C PHE A 295 -5.60 -7.54 8.60
N ILE A 296 -6.87 -7.95 8.51
CA ILE A 296 -7.27 -9.36 8.70
C ILE A 296 -6.50 -10.28 7.75
N SER A 297 -6.27 -9.85 6.51
CA SER A 297 -5.51 -10.63 5.54
C SER A 297 -4.07 -10.89 5.99
N ILE A 298 -3.45 -9.94 6.69
CA ILE A 298 -2.11 -10.10 7.27
C ILE A 298 -2.16 -11.02 8.49
N LEU A 299 -3.12 -10.81 9.39
CA LEU A 299 -3.27 -11.64 10.59
C LEU A 299 -3.58 -13.11 10.27
N ALA A 300 -4.30 -13.36 9.17
CA ALA A 300 -4.57 -14.73 8.70
C ALA A 300 -3.29 -15.50 8.32
N ILE A 301 -2.25 -14.82 7.84
CA ILE A 301 -0.94 -15.44 7.59
C ILE A 301 -0.20 -15.70 8.89
N VAL A 302 -0.28 -14.78 9.86
CA VAL A 302 0.34 -14.97 11.17
C VAL A 302 -0.29 -16.16 11.90
N ASP A 303 -1.62 -16.32 11.83
CA ASP A 303 -2.33 -17.47 12.38
C ASP A 303 -1.78 -18.79 11.82
N GLU A 304 -1.48 -18.83 10.52
CA GLU A 304 -0.90 -20.00 9.86
C GLU A 304 0.52 -20.31 10.32
N LEU A 305 1.37 -19.28 10.37
CA LEU A 305 2.75 -19.42 10.83
C LEU A 305 2.80 -19.93 12.28
N LYS A 306 1.88 -19.47 13.13
CA LYS A 306 1.77 -19.91 14.53
C LYS A 306 1.26 -21.33 14.68
N LEU A 307 0.30 -21.76 13.85
CA LEU A 307 -0.14 -23.15 13.83
C LEU A 307 1.02 -24.11 13.53
N ASN A 308 1.89 -23.73 12.59
CA ASN A 308 3.06 -24.51 12.24
C ASN A 308 4.12 -24.55 13.36
N GLN A 309 4.27 -23.51 14.18
CA GLN A 309 5.20 -23.55 15.33
C GLN A 309 4.78 -24.55 16.42
N ASN A 310 3.48 -24.68 16.67
CA ASN A 310 2.96 -25.52 17.76
C ASN A 310 3.07 -27.03 17.48
N ILE A 311 3.34 -27.42 16.24
CA ILE A 311 3.60 -28.82 15.85
C ILE A 311 5.08 -29.20 15.93
N GLY A 312 5.91 -28.41 16.62
CA GLY A 312 7.32 -28.73 16.90
C GLY A 312 8.28 -28.39 15.75
N LEU A 313 7.92 -27.40 14.92
CA LEU A 313 8.76 -26.87 13.84
C LEU A 313 9.63 -25.70 14.28
#